data_AF-A0A960QNG2-F1
#
_entry.id   AF-A0A960QNG2-F1
#
_cell.length_a   1.000
_cell.length_b   1.000
_cell.length_c   1.000
_cell.angle_alpha   90.00
_cell.angle_beta   90.00
_cell.angle_gamma   90.00
#
_symmetry.space_group_name_H-M   'P 1'
#
loop_
_entity.id
_entity.type
_entity.pdbx_description
1 polymer ?
#
loop_
_entity_poly.entity_id
_entity_poly.type
_entity_poly.pdbx_seq_one_letter_code
_entity_poly.pdbx_strand_id
1 'polypeptide(L)'
;MQAERLLEILAENLHLEAIPQKDKDGIYRLKLPPNFQVGVSELNPGVFFSSLILPIPKEGSKESLFIYLMRANLMGQGTGGGAIGIDPTEKFFTFSQSLSFEMNYQVFKESLEDFLNYITYWQEEIVRFNQTLL
;
A
#
# COMPACT_ATOMS: atom_id res chain seq x y z
N MET A 1 13.53 14.24 5.68
CA MET A 1 13.93 14.94 4.44
C MET A 1 14.02 14.04 3.20
N GLN A 2 14.20 12.71 3.30
CA GLN A 2 14.29 11.85 2.10
C GLN A 2 12.93 11.69 1.42
N ALA A 3 11.88 11.36 2.18
CA ALA A 3 10.53 11.16 1.65
C ALA A 3 9.98 12.43 0.95
N GLU A 4 10.13 13.59 1.59
CA GLU A 4 9.69 14.88 1.06
C GLU A 4 10.27 15.18 -0.33
N ARG A 5 11.60 15.11 -0.45
CA ARG A 5 12.31 15.35 -1.70
C ARG A 5 11.89 14.37 -2.80
N LEU A 6 11.70 13.09 -2.47
CA LEU A 6 11.25 12.09 -3.44
C LEU A 6 9.83 12.39 -3.96
N LEU A 7 8.97 12.86 -3.05
CA LEU A 7 7.59 13.23 -3.37
C LEU A 7 7.49 14.54 -4.17
N GLU A 8 8.37 15.51 -3.93
CA GLU A 8 8.49 16.73 -4.75
C GLU A 8 8.82 16.36 -6.20
N ILE A 9 9.84 15.53 -6.41
CA ILE A 9 10.22 15.06 -7.76
C ILE A 9 9.08 14.26 -8.40
N LEU A 10 8.37 13.43 -7.62
CA LEU A 10 7.20 12.69 -8.12
C LEU A 10 6.09 13.66 -8.57
N ALA A 11 5.78 14.66 -7.76
CA ALA A 11 4.72 15.63 -8.04
C ALA A 11 5.03 16.45 -9.30
N GLU A 12 6.28 16.87 -9.49
CA GLU A 12 6.75 17.55 -10.69
C GLU A 12 6.61 16.66 -11.94
N ASN A 13 7.10 15.42 -11.86
CA ASN A 13 7.06 14.47 -12.99
C ASN A 13 5.64 14.03 -13.39
N LEU A 14 4.72 13.98 -12.43
CA LEU A 14 3.32 13.64 -12.67
C LEU A 14 2.43 14.85 -12.92
N HIS A 15 2.99 16.07 -12.88
CA HIS A 15 2.26 17.32 -12.99
C HIS A 15 1.07 17.41 -12.02
N LEU A 16 1.28 16.98 -10.77
CA LEU A 16 0.26 17.09 -9.73
C LEU A 16 -0.03 18.57 -9.44
N GLU A 17 -1.30 18.91 -9.23
CA GLU A 17 -1.72 20.29 -8.92
C GLU A 17 -1.05 20.86 -7.66
N ALA A 18 -0.67 19.98 -6.72
CA ALA A 18 0.02 20.34 -5.50
C ALA A 18 0.97 19.24 -5.05
N ILE A 19 2.10 19.66 -4.46
CA ILE A 19 2.98 18.77 -3.71
C ILE A 19 2.22 18.31 -2.46
N PRO A 20 2.15 17.00 -2.19
CA PRO A 20 1.50 16.48 -1.00
C PRO A 20 2.16 17.06 0.26
N GLN A 21 1.35 17.59 1.17
CA GLN A 21 1.84 18.00 2.49
C GLN A 21 1.59 16.90 3.51
N LYS A 22 2.41 16.87 4.56
CA LYS A 22 2.19 16.00 5.72
C LYS A 22 0.87 16.36 6.38
N ASP A 23 0.09 15.34 6.73
CA ASP A 23 -1.03 15.51 7.64
C ASP A 23 -0.55 15.63 9.10
N LYS A 24 -1.51 15.74 10.02
CA LYS A 24 -1.28 15.82 11.47
C LYS A 24 -0.51 14.62 12.05
N ASP A 25 -0.52 13.48 11.35
CA ASP A 25 0.11 12.23 11.76
C ASP A 25 1.49 12.06 11.08
N GLY A 26 1.95 13.07 10.33
CA GLY A 26 3.24 13.06 9.64
C GLY A 26 3.26 12.27 8.33
N ILE A 27 2.08 11.95 7.77
CA ILE A 27 1.93 11.12 6.57
C ILE A 27 1.64 12.01 5.37
N TYR A 28 2.38 11.80 4.28
CA TYR A 28 2.06 12.38 2.97
C TYR A 28 0.98 11.53 2.30
N ARG A 29 -0.15 12.15 1.92
CA ARG A 29 -1.25 11.42 1.27
C ARG A 29 -1.29 11.72 -0.23
N LEU A 30 -0.99 10.70 -1.01
CA LEU A 30 -1.03 10.71 -2.47
C LEU A 30 -2.38 10.20 -2.97
N LYS A 31 -2.94 10.90 -3.95
CA LYS A 31 -4.03 10.41 -4.79
C LYS A 31 -3.47 10.14 -6.17
N LEU A 32 -3.44 8.87 -6.58
CA LEU A 32 -2.88 8.45 -7.86
C LEU A 32 -3.98 7.78 -8.72
N PRO A 33 -4.00 8.00 -10.05
CA PRO A 33 -4.91 7.28 -10.93
C PRO A 33 -4.71 5.76 -10.85
N PRO A 34 -5.75 4.93 -11.05
CA PRO A 34 -7.14 5.32 -11.31
C PRO A 34 -7.90 5.78 -10.06
N ASN A 35 -7.55 5.33 -8.84
CA ASN A 35 -8.20 5.73 -7.58
C ASN A 35 -7.38 5.33 -6.32
N PHE A 36 -6.06 5.22 -6.43
CA PHE A 36 -5.23 4.83 -5.29
C PHE A 36 -5.10 5.96 -4.28
N GLN A 37 -5.18 5.60 -3.00
CA GLN A 37 -4.84 6.47 -1.88
C GLN A 37 -3.64 5.88 -1.16
N VAL A 38 -2.47 6.49 -1.32
CA VAL A 38 -1.21 6.00 -0.75
C VAL A 38 -0.73 6.96 0.32
N GLY A 39 -0.54 6.45 1.53
CA GLY A 39 0.17 7.14 2.60
C GLY A 39 1.65 6.83 2.50
N VAL A 40 2.49 7.86 2.45
CA VAL A 40 3.95 7.76 2.50
C VAL A 40 4.42 8.41 3.80
N SER A 41 5.12 7.66 4.63
CA SER A 41 5.80 8.19 5.82
C SER A 41 7.30 7.95 5.73
N GLU A 42 8.05 8.78 6.45
CA GLU A 42 9.50 8.72 6.47
C GLU A 42 9.99 7.66 7.47
N LEU A 43 10.95 6.85 7.04
CA LEU A 43 11.75 5.98 7.90
C LEU A 43 13.18 6.55 7.97
N ASN A 44 13.91 6.25 9.03
CA ASN A 44 15.32 6.64 9.16
C ASN A 44 16.22 5.40 9.08
N PRO A 45 16.78 5.06 7.90
CA PRO A 45 16.54 5.65 6.57
C PRO A 45 15.33 5.03 5.84
N GLY A 46 14.88 5.68 4.76
CA GLY A 46 13.92 5.12 3.81
C GLY A 46 12.48 5.64 3.92
N VAL A 47 11.53 4.84 3.42
CA VAL A 47 10.11 5.19 3.36
C VAL A 47 9.22 4.02 3.73
N PHE A 48 8.03 4.34 4.21
CA PHE A 48 6.96 3.38 4.45
C PHE A 48 5.74 3.75 3.61
N PHE A 49 5.28 2.79 2.82
CA PHE A 49 4.04 2.89 2.05
C PHE A 49 2.90 2.23 2.79
N SER A 50 1.72 2.83 2.67
CA SER A 50 0.48 2.31 3.25
C SER A 50 -0.71 2.64 2.37
N SER A 51 -1.69 1.74 2.29
CA SER A 51 -2.93 1.97 1.57
C SER A 51 -4.06 1.12 2.13
N LEU A 52 -5.30 1.54 1.88
CA LEU A 52 -6.47 0.67 2.03
C LEU A 52 -6.63 -0.14 0.75
N ILE A 53 -6.85 -1.45 0.88
CA ILE A 53 -7.07 -2.33 -0.27
C ILE A 53 -8.55 -2.37 -0.62
N LEU A 54 -9.38 -2.97 0.24
CA LEU A 54 -10.83 -3.09 0.06
C LEU A 54 -11.53 -3.33 1.41
N PRO A 55 -12.86 -3.13 1.49
CA PRO A 55 -13.64 -3.47 2.68
C PRO A 55 -13.57 -4.97 2.98
N ILE A 56 -13.49 -5.35 4.25
CA ILE A 56 -13.57 -6.76 4.64
C ILE A 56 -14.97 -7.29 4.27
N PRO A 57 -15.08 -8.39 3.50
CA PRO A 57 -16.37 -8.97 3.11
C PRO A 57 -17.25 -9.28 4.32
N LYS A 58 -18.55 -8.97 4.22
CA LYS A 58 -19.52 -9.28 5.28
C LYS A 58 -19.97 -10.74 5.26
N GLU A 59 -19.95 -11.35 4.09
CA GLU A 59 -20.40 -12.71 3.79
C GLU A 59 -19.21 -13.58 3.36
N GLY A 60 -19.36 -14.90 3.40
CA GLY A 60 -18.29 -15.87 3.11
C GLY A 60 -17.48 -16.30 4.34
N SER A 61 -16.52 -17.21 4.14
CA SER A 61 -15.66 -17.74 5.21
C SER A 61 -14.50 -16.78 5.52
N LYS A 62 -14.74 -15.84 6.43
CA LYS A 62 -13.72 -14.88 6.91
C LYS A 62 -12.45 -15.57 7.41
N GLU A 63 -12.61 -16.65 8.16
CA GLU A 63 -11.47 -17.40 8.70
C GLU A 63 -10.58 -17.96 7.59
N SER A 64 -11.18 -18.58 6.55
CA SER A 64 -10.43 -19.11 5.41
C SER A 64 -9.70 -18.00 4.65
N LEU A 65 -10.35 -16.84 4.47
CA LEU A 65 -9.72 -15.68 3.84
C LEU A 65 -8.56 -15.15 4.68
N PHE A 66 -8.71 -15.02 6.00
CA PHE A 66 -7.63 -14.57 6.87
C PHE A 66 -6.45 -15.54 6.87
N ILE A 67 -6.70 -16.84 6.90
CA ILE A 67 -5.64 -17.86 6.77
C ILE A 67 -4.93 -17.73 5.42
N TYR A 68 -5.67 -17.50 4.34
CA TYR A 68 -5.12 -17.29 3.01
C TYR A 68 -4.19 -16.07 2.95
N LEU A 69 -4.65 -14.93 3.47
CA LEU A 69 -3.86 -13.69 3.51
C LEU A 69 -2.64 -13.80 4.43
N MET A 70 -2.76 -14.48 5.58
CA MET A 70 -1.61 -14.75 6.44
C MET A 70 -0.55 -15.63 5.77
N ARG A 71 -0.97 -16.60 4.96
CA ARG A 71 -0.03 -17.41 4.15
C ARG A 71 0.69 -16.56 3.11
N ALA A 72 0.00 -15.62 2.47
CA ALA A 72 0.63 -14.70 1.53
C ALA A 72 1.67 -13.79 2.21
N ASN A 73 1.37 -13.33 3.43
CA ASN A 73 2.29 -12.54 4.24
C ASN A 73 3.51 -13.32 4.73
N LEU A 74 3.49 -14.67 4.69
CA LEU A 74 4.57 -15.48 5.22
C LEU A 74 5.88 -15.16 4.48
N MET A 75 6.83 -14.58 5.21
CA MET A 75 8.10 -14.08 4.68
C MET A 75 7.94 -13.08 3.51
N GLY A 76 6.78 -12.44 3.38
CA GLY A 76 6.48 -11.49 2.31
C GLY A 76 6.46 -12.11 0.90
N GLN A 77 6.42 -13.44 0.77
CA GLN A 77 6.58 -14.10 -0.53
C GLN A 77 5.39 -13.87 -1.46
N GLY A 78 4.17 -13.84 -0.92
CA GLY A 78 2.95 -13.55 -1.69
C GLY A 78 2.71 -12.05 -1.91
N THR A 79 3.46 -11.19 -1.22
CA THR A 79 3.18 -9.75 -1.12
C THR A 79 4.35 -8.87 -1.59
N GLY A 80 5.39 -9.45 -2.20
CA GLY A 80 6.55 -8.68 -2.67
C GLY A 80 7.30 -7.96 -1.55
N GLY A 81 7.37 -8.57 -0.38
CA GLY A 81 7.95 -7.95 0.82
C GLY A 81 7.03 -6.94 1.53
N GLY A 82 5.82 -6.72 1.03
CA GLY A 82 4.78 -5.99 1.76
C GLY A 82 4.03 -6.86 2.78
N ALA A 83 3.01 -6.28 3.42
CA ALA A 83 2.13 -6.98 4.35
C ALA A 83 0.68 -6.55 4.13
N ILE A 84 -0.22 -7.54 4.12
CA ILE A 84 -1.67 -7.32 4.17
C ILE A 84 -2.09 -7.30 5.64
N GLY A 85 -2.67 -6.19 6.07
CA GLY A 85 -3.17 -6.00 7.43
C GLY A 85 -4.67 -5.74 7.46
N ILE A 86 -5.15 -5.41 8.66
CA ILE A 86 -6.51 -4.94 8.92
C ILE A 86 -6.39 -3.55 9.56
N ASP A 87 -7.24 -2.63 9.14
CA ASP A 87 -7.25 -1.29 9.71
C ASP A 87 -7.76 -1.30 11.16
N PRO A 88 -7.47 -0.28 11.98
CA PRO A 88 -7.89 -0.25 13.38
C PRO A 88 -9.41 -0.32 13.61
N THR A 89 -10.23 -0.01 12.59
CA THR A 89 -11.69 -0.13 12.69
C THR A 89 -12.23 -1.50 12.30
N GLU A 90 -11.35 -2.43 11.89
CA GLU A 90 -11.67 -3.77 11.42
C GLU A 90 -12.66 -3.79 10.24
N LYS A 91 -12.64 -2.75 9.41
CA LYS A 91 -13.55 -2.58 8.27
C LYS A 91 -12.85 -2.78 6.93
N PHE A 92 -11.55 -2.59 6.87
CA PHE A 92 -10.77 -2.60 5.64
C PHE A 92 -9.52 -3.45 5.79
N PHE A 93 -9.18 -4.14 4.70
CA PHE A 93 -7.82 -4.64 4.53
C PHE A 93 -6.89 -3.50 4.17
N THR A 94 -5.65 -3.59 4.63
CA THR A 94 -4.59 -2.62 4.35
C THR A 94 -3.43 -3.31 3.64
N PHE A 95 -2.70 -2.58 2.82
CA PHE A 95 -1.41 -3.01 2.28
C PHE A 95 -0.34 -2.04 2.74
N SER A 96 0.79 -2.56 3.22
CA SER A 96 1.92 -1.74 3.62
C SER A 96 3.25 -2.34 3.21
N GLN A 97 4.25 -1.50 3.00
CA GLN A 97 5.59 -1.94 2.63
C GLN A 97 6.62 -0.99 3.23
N SER A 98 7.63 -1.55 3.89
CA SER A 98 8.76 -0.80 4.44
C SER A 98 9.99 -0.95 3.54
N LEU A 99 10.56 0.17 3.14
CA LEU A 99 11.80 0.22 2.37
C LEU A 99 12.86 0.92 3.22
N SER A 100 13.46 0.17 4.14
CA SER A 100 14.32 0.70 5.21
C SER A 100 15.78 0.91 4.76
N PHE A 101 15.96 1.60 3.64
CA PHE A 101 17.27 1.89 3.06
C PHE A 101 17.25 3.24 2.35
N GLU A 102 18.43 3.86 2.20
CA GLU A 102 18.54 5.08 1.39
C GLU A 102 18.30 4.75 -0.09
N MET A 103 17.38 5.48 -0.71
CA MET A 103 17.01 5.30 -2.10
C MET A 103 17.07 6.61 -2.88
N ASN A 104 17.34 6.47 -4.18
CA ASN A 104 17.19 7.54 -5.14
C ASN A 104 15.75 7.55 -5.70
N TYR A 105 15.46 8.56 -6.51
CA TYR A 105 14.13 8.73 -7.09
C TYR A 105 13.69 7.56 -7.98
N GLN A 106 14.60 6.97 -8.76
CA GLN A 106 14.26 5.86 -9.64
C GLN A 106 13.78 4.65 -8.84
N VAL A 107 14.53 4.26 -7.80
CA VAL A 107 14.16 3.13 -6.93
C VAL A 107 12.86 3.40 -6.17
N PHE A 108 12.65 4.63 -5.70
CA PHE A 108 11.40 5.04 -5.08
C PHE A 108 10.20 4.89 -6.04
N LYS A 109 10.35 5.38 -7.28
CA LYS A 109 9.30 5.32 -8.30
C LYS A 109 8.95 3.88 -8.66
N GLU A 110 9.96 3.05 -8.95
CA GLU A 110 9.77 1.63 -9.25
C GLU A 110 9.08 0.90 -8.08
N SER A 111 9.53 1.17 -6.85
CA SER A 111 8.92 0.56 -5.66
C SER A 111 7.47 1.00 -5.46
N LEU A 112 7.14 2.26 -5.77
CA LEU A 112 5.76 2.76 -5.72
C LEU A 112 4.90 2.09 -6.80
N GLU A 113 5.40 1.93 -8.02
CA GLU A 113 4.69 1.23 -9.10
C GLU A 113 4.41 -0.24 -8.73
N ASP A 114 5.41 -0.94 -8.19
CA ASP A 114 5.25 -2.31 -7.69
C ASP A 114 4.24 -2.38 -6.54
N PHE A 115 4.31 -1.43 -5.60
CA PHE A 115 3.36 -1.33 -4.49
C PHE A 115 1.91 -1.18 -5.00
N LEU A 116 1.68 -0.35 -6.01
CA LEU A 116 0.37 -0.18 -6.63
C LEU A 116 -0.10 -1.46 -7.34
N ASN A 117 0.80 -2.14 -8.05
CA ASN A 117 0.51 -3.42 -8.71
C ASN A 117 0.08 -4.49 -7.71
N TYR A 118 0.75 -4.59 -6.55
CA TYR A 118 0.36 -5.51 -5.49
C TYR A 118 -1.00 -5.17 -4.89
N ILE A 119 -1.34 -3.89 -4.72
CA ILE A 119 -2.67 -3.49 -4.28
C ILE A 119 -3.73 -3.99 -5.27
N THR A 120 -3.55 -3.74 -6.56
CA THR A 120 -4.50 -4.20 -7.58
C THR A 120 -4.64 -5.72 -7.59
N TYR A 121 -3.52 -6.44 -7.57
CA TYR A 121 -3.53 -7.90 -7.51
C TYR A 121 -4.33 -8.41 -6.31
N TRP A 122 -4.08 -7.87 -5.12
CA TRP A 122 -4.76 -8.32 -3.91
C TRP A 122 -6.23 -7.89 -3.85
N GLN A 123 -6.60 -6.75 -4.46
CA GLN A 123 -8.00 -6.38 -4.64
C GLN A 123 -8.76 -7.44 -5.43
N GLU A 124 -8.22 -7.85 -6.57
CA GLU A 124 -8.83 -8.85 -7.45
C GLU A 124 -8.86 -10.23 -6.81
N GLU A 125 -7.74 -10.62 -6.18
CA GLU A 125 -7.57 -11.96 -5.62
C GLU A 125 -8.46 -12.21 -4.40
N ILE A 126 -8.65 -11.20 -3.54
CA ILE A 126 -9.59 -11.29 -2.41
C ILE A 126 -11.03 -11.43 -2.92
N VAL A 127 -11.41 -10.68 -3.95
CA VAL A 127 -12.75 -10.79 -4.56
C VAL A 127 -12.97 -12.18 -5.15
N ARG A 128 -11.97 -12.69 -5.90
CA ARG A 128 -12.00 -14.05 -6.49
C ARG A 128 -12.13 -15.12 -5.42
N PHE A 129 -11.32 -15.05 -4.37
CA PHE A 129 -11.35 -16.02 -3.27
C PHE A 129 -12.73 -16.04 -2.61
N ASN A 130 -13.33 -14.87 -2.36
CA ASN A 130 -14.64 -14.79 -1.73
C ASN A 130 -15.77 -15.34 -2.60
N GLN A 131 -15.67 -15.22 -3.93
CA GLN A 131 -16.65 -15.80 -4.86
C GLN A 131 -16.54 -17.32 -4.99
N THR A 132 -15.36 -17.89 -4.77
CA THR A 132 -15.11 -19.34 -4.91
C THR A 132 -15.63 -20.15 -3.72
N LEU A 133 -15.90 -19.49 -2.59
CA LEU A 133 -16.40 -20.09 -1.35
C LEU A 133 -17.90 -19.83 -1.10
N LEU A 134 -18.61 -19.25 -2.07
CA LEU A 134 -20.07 -19.14 -2.11
C LEU A 134 -20.67 -20.33 -2.86
#